data_AF-A0A7S9CQJ4-F1
#
_entry.id   AF-A0A7S9CQJ4-F1
#
_cell.length_a   1.000
_cell.length_b   1.000
_cell.length_c   1.000
_cell.angle_alpha   90.00
_cell.angle_beta   90.00
_cell.angle_gamma   90.00
#
_symmetry.space_group_name_H-M   'P 1'
#
loop_
_entity.id
_entity.type
_entity.pdbx_description
1 polymer ?
#
loop_
_entity_poly.entity_id
_entity_poly.type
_entity_poly.pdbx_seq_one_letter_code
_entity_poly.pdbx_strand_id
1 'polypeptide(L)' 'MDELSSRRLRNVIVVLTEQRNVLQAGGLTFASHLVDLAIMQVRLSSNEISEHELCELSDAVSVSLVAGDRD' A
#
# COMPACT_ATOMS: atom_id res chain seq x y z
N MET A 1 -21.33 1.65 2.50
CA MET A 1 -20.68 0.33 2.51
C MET A 1 -21.19 -0.45 3.70
N ASP A 2 -21.34 -1.77 3.57
CA ASP A 2 -21.80 -2.63 4.66
C ASP A 2 -20.71 -2.74 5.75
N GLU A 3 -21.10 -2.82 7.02
CA GLU A 3 -20.14 -2.85 8.14
C GLU A 3 -19.29 -4.13 8.10
N LEU A 4 -19.86 -5.22 7.58
CA LEU A 4 -19.16 -6.48 7.32
C LEU A 4 -18.13 -6.36 6.19
N SER A 5 -18.40 -5.57 5.15
CA SER A 5 -17.44 -5.37 4.06
C SER A 5 -16.25 -4.53 4.53
N SER A 6 -16.49 -3.49 5.34
CA SER A 6 -15.42 -2.71 5.96
C SER A 6 -14.53 -3.56 6.89
N ARG A 7 -15.13 -4.40 7.76
CA ARG A 7 -14.37 -5.32 8.63
C ARG A 7 -13.53 -6.33 7.83
N ARG A 8 -14.06 -6.87 6.73
CA ARG A 8 -13.32 -7.79 5.85
C ARG A 8 -12.13 -7.09 5.19
N LEU A 9 -12.31 -5.87 4.68
CA LEU A 9 -11.23 -5.11 4.05
C LEU A 9 -10.12 -4.75 5.04
N ARG A 10 -10.49 -4.44 6.29
CA ARG A 10 -9.51 -4.20 7.37
C ARG A 10 -8.67 -5.44 7.69
N ASN A 11 -9.27 -6.63 7.69
CA ASN A 11 -8.53 -7.88 7.85
C ASN A 11 -7.59 -8.17 6.67
N VAL A 12 -8.00 -7.84 5.44
CA VAL A 12 -7.15 -7.97 4.24
C VAL A 12 -5.92 -7.08 4.34
N ILE A 13 -6.05 -5.84 4.84
CA ILE A 13 -4.91 -4.94 5.06
C ILE A 13 -3.87 -5.56 6.00
N VAL A 14 -4.31 -6.21 7.08
CA VAL A 14 -3.40 -6.87 8.04
C VAL A 14 -2.57 -7.94 7.34
N VAL A 15 -3.23 -8.83 6.58
CA VAL A 15 -2.55 -9.92 5.86
C VAL A 15 -1.57 -9.38 4.81
N LEU A 16 -1.98 -8.36 4.05
CA LEU A 16 -1.11 -7.73 3.06
C LEU A 16 0.11 -7.07 3.72
N THR A 17 -0.07 -6.45 4.89
CA THR A 17 1.04 -5.84 5.65
C THR A 17 2.06 -6.88 6.10
N GLU A 18 1.61 -8.04 6.57
CA GLU A 18 2.50 -9.15 6.93
C GLU A 18 3.26 -9.68 5.70
N GLN A 19 2.58 -9.87 4.57
CA GLN A 19 3.21 -10.29 3.32
C GLN A 19 4.27 -9.29 2.84
N ARG A 20 3.98 -7.99 2.94
CA ARG A 20 4.91 -6.92 2.60
C ARG A 20 6.18 -6.98 3.44
N ASN A 21 6.06 -7.23 4.75
CA ASN A 21 7.22 -7.35 5.63
C ASN A 21 8.08 -8.58 5.29
N VAL A 22 7.46 -9.70 4.94
CA VAL A 22 8.18 -10.91 4.51
C VAL A 22 8.93 -10.66 3.20
N LEU A 23 8.29 -10.03 2.21
CA LEU A 23 8.91 -9.69 0.93
C LEU A 23 10.08 -8.71 1.12
N GLN A 24 9.93 -7.72 1.99
CA GLN A 24 10.98 -6.76 2.31
C GLN A 24 12.17 -7.43 2.99
N ALA A 25 11.92 -8.31 3.96
CA ALA A 25 12.97 -9.09 4.62
C ALA A 25 13.71 -10.03 3.64
N GLY A 26 13.02 -10.50 2.60
CA GLY A 26 13.60 -11.30 1.51
C GLY A 26 14.34 -10.49 0.44
N GLY A 27 14.43 -9.15 0.56
CA GLY A 27 15.06 -8.28 -0.44
C GLY A 27 14.26 -8.15 -1.75
N LEU A 28 12.98 -8.54 -1.76
CA LEU A 28 12.10 -8.47 -2.92
C LEU A 28 11.42 -7.10 -2.97
N THR A 29 12.22 -6.05 -3.23
CA THR A 29 11.78 -4.65 -3.16
C THR A 29 10.61 -4.35 -4.10
N PHE A 30 10.68 -4.80 -5.36
CA PHE A 30 9.60 -4.59 -6.32
C PHE A 30 8.29 -5.27 -5.90
N ALA A 31 8.36 -6.53 -5.44
CA ALA A 31 7.18 -7.25 -4.96
C ALA A 31 6.57 -6.57 -3.73
N SER A 32 7.40 -6.03 -2.83
CA SER A 32 6.94 -5.25 -1.68
C SER A 32 6.18 -4.00 -2.09
N HIS A 33 6.64 -3.29 -3.15
CA HIS A 33 5.92 -2.15 -3.70
C HIS A 33 4.57 -2.53 -4.32
N LEU A 34 4.47 -3.66 -5.00
CA LEU A 34 3.18 -4.15 -5.52
C LEU A 34 2.18 -4.41 -4.39
N VAL A 35 2.65 -4.91 -3.24
CA VAL A 35 1.81 -5.11 -2.06
C VAL A 35 1.41 -3.77 -1.43
N ASP A 36 2.31 -2.78 -1.38
CA ASP A 36 1.99 -1.42 -0.92
C ASP A 36 0.86 -0.80 -1.78
N LEU A 37 0.91 -0.98 -3.11
CA LEU A 37 -0.15 -0.52 -4.03
C LEU A 37 -1.49 -1.24 -3.76
N ALA A 38 -1.46 -2.55 -3.52
CA ALA A 38 -2.65 -3.32 -3.20
C ALA A 38 -3.30 -2.88 -1.87
N ILE A 39 -2.50 -2.61 -0.84
CA ILE A 39 -2.98 -2.08 0.45
C ILE A 39 -3.68 -0.73 0.24
N MET A 40 -3.09 0.14 -0.57
CA MET A 40 -3.67 1.45 -0.87
C MET A 40 -5.02 1.32 -1.58
N GLN A 41 -5.12 0.44 -2.58
CA GLN A 41 -6.38 0.18 -3.28
C GLN A 41 -7.48 -0.32 -2.34
N VAL A 42 -7.14 -1.17 -1.37
CA VAL A 42 -8.09 -1.68 -0.36
C VAL A 42 -8.54 -0.57 0.57
N ARG A 43 -7.64 0.31 1.02
CA ARG A 43 -7.99 1.46 1.86
C ARG A 43 -8.88 2.47 1.15
N LEU A 44 -8.61 2.73 -0.14
CA LEU A 44 -9.45 3.58 -0.99
C LEU A 44 -10.84 2.99 -1.18
N SER A 45 -10.90 1.69 -1.48
CA SER A 45 -12.17 0.97 -1.58
C SER A 45 -12.93 0.95 -0.25
N SER A 46 -12.22 1.17 0.87
CA SER A 46 -12.79 1.21 2.22
C SER A 46 -13.28 2.60 2.64
N ASN A 47 -13.07 3.65 1.84
CA ASN A 47 -13.17 5.06 2.27
C ASN A 47 -12.35 5.36 3.54
N GLU A 48 -11.29 4.58 3.81
CA GLU A 48 -10.41 4.76 4.96
C GLU A 48 -9.23 5.71 4.67
N ILE A 49 -9.11 6.17 3.43
CA ILE A 49 -8.10 7.14 2.97
C ILE A 49 -8.80 8.24 2.19
N SER A 50 -8.51 9.48 2.54
CA SER A 50 -8.94 10.66 1.80
C SER A 50 -8.08 10.87 0.55
N GLU A 51 -8.60 11.58 -0.45
CA GLU A 51 -7.86 11.98 -1.66
C GLU A 51 -6.52 12.67 -1.34
N HIS A 52 -6.48 13.42 -0.24
CA HIS A 52 -5.29 14.15 0.22
C HIS A 52 -4.14 13.22 0.63
N GLU A 53 -4.42 12.20 1.45
CA GLU A 53 -3.44 11.19 1.87
C GLU A 53 -2.93 10.35 0.68
N LEU A 54 -3.76 10.22 -0.36
CA LEU A 54 -3.43 9.58 -1.62
C LEU A 54 -2.39 10.38 -2.42
N CYS A 55 -2.57 11.71 -2.49
CA CYS A 55 -1.65 12.61 -3.16
C CYS A 55 -0.27 12.61 -2.48
N GLU A 56 -0.21 12.68 -1.15
CA GLU A 56 1.05 12.64 -0.41
C GLU A 56 1.85 11.36 -0.67
N LEU A 57 1.16 10.22 -0.80
CA LEU A 57 1.82 8.95 -1.07
C LEU A 57 2.28 8.83 -2.54
N SER A 58 1.50 9.36 -3.49
CA SER A 58 1.90 9.47 -4.90
C SER A 58 3.19 10.30 -5.06
N ASP A 59 3.29 11.41 -4.32
CA ASP A 59 4.49 12.24 -4.31
C ASP A 59 5.69 11.48 -3.72
N ALA A 60 5.50 10.75 -2.61
CA ALA A 60 6.54 9.93 -2.01
C ALA A 60 7.06 8.82 -2.94
N VAL A 61 6.16 8.12 -3.64
CA VAL A 61 6.52 7.09 -4.63
C VAL A 61 7.26 7.72 -5.81
N SER A 62 6.78 8.86 -6.31
CA SER A 62 7.43 9.58 -7.42
C SER A 62 8.85 10.03 -7.05
N VAL A 63 9.04 10.52 -5.82
CA VAL A 63 10.37 10.90 -5.31
C VAL A 63 11.28 9.67 -5.15
N SER A 64 10.76 8.55 -4.64
CA SER A 64 11.53 7.31 -4.49
C SER A 64 11.96 6.71 -5.83
N LEU A 65 11.13 6.81 -6.87
CA LEU A 65 11.46 6.37 -8.23
C LEU A 65 12.52 7.25 -8.88
N VAL A 66 12.43 8.58 -8.69
CA VAL A 66 13.44 9.54 -9.20
C VAL A 66 14.78 9.40 -8.46
N ALA A 67 14.75 9.03 -7.19
CA ALA A 67 15.97 8.80 -6.41
C ALA A 67 16.71 7.50 -6.80
N GLY A 68 15.98 6.48 -7.27
CA GLY A 68 16.56 5.21 -7.73
C GLY A 68 17.18 5.24 -9.14
N ASP A 69 16.95 6.33 -9.91
CA ASP A 69 17.45 6.50 -11.27
C ASP A 69 18.82 7.22 -11.33
N ARG A 70 19.47 7.40 -10.17
CA ARG A 70 20.74 8.14 -10.01
C ARG A 70 21.96 7.27 -9.65
N ASP A 71 21.83 5.95 -9.67
CA ASP A 71 22.94 5.00 -9.46
C ASP A 71 23.23 4.16 -10.72
#